data_AF-A0AAD9MPI2-F1
#
_entry.id   AF-A0AAD9MPI2-F1
#
_cell.length_a   1.000
_cell.length_b   1.000
_cell.length_c   1.000
_cell.angle_alpha   90.00
_cell.angle_beta   90.00
_cell.angle_gamma   90.00
#
_symmetry.space_group_name_H-M   'P 1'
#
loop_
_entity.id
_entity.type
_entity.pdbx_description
1 polymer ?
#
loop_
_entity_poly.entity_id
_entity_poly.type
_entity_poly.pdbx_seq_one_letter_code
_entity_poly.pdbx_strand_id
1 'polypeptide(L)'
;MAKSAGKEDWRLCVDWLARCQLLPKSHILLNQDATVIHLGYFLRDGVQLCNLLNNISPGVIPFSNFSQNPKASEFLCLRNIHAFLDACLRFFYLKNRDLFAVGDLFYLTDFGKVCIS
;
A
#
# COMPACT_ATOMS: atom_id res chain seq x y z
N MET A 1 6.95 -28.71 4.54
CA MET A 1 5.52 -28.46 4.81
C MET A 1 5.26 -26.99 4.61
N ALA A 2 4.51 -26.62 3.57
CA ALA A 2 4.25 -25.23 3.20
C ALA A 2 3.37 -24.57 4.28
N LYS A 3 3.83 -23.47 4.87
CA LYS A 3 3.07 -22.69 5.84
C LYS A 3 1.89 -22.02 5.13
N SER A 4 0.72 -22.15 5.74
CA SER A 4 -0.54 -21.47 5.40
C SER A 4 -0.41 -19.94 5.55
N ALA A 5 0.28 -19.27 4.62
CA ALA A 5 0.58 -17.83 4.68
C ALA A 5 -0.50 -16.92 4.05
N GLY A 6 -1.58 -17.47 3.48
CA GLY A 6 -2.46 -16.67 2.61
C GLY A 6 -3.55 -15.84 3.32
N LYS A 7 -3.98 -16.22 4.52
CA LYS A 7 -5.21 -15.67 5.14
C LYS A 7 -4.97 -14.71 6.30
N GLU A 8 -3.82 -14.82 6.98
CA GLU A 8 -3.49 -14.06 8.18
C GLU A 8 -2.65 -12.81 7.86
N ASP A 9 -1.81 -12.87 6.82
CA ASP A 9 -0.84 -11.80 6.51
C ASP A 9 -1.50 -10.47 6.11
N TRP A 10 -2.57 -10.52 5.32
CA TRP A 10 -3.28 -9.29 4.90
C TRP A 10 -4.07 -8.65 6.06
N ARG A 11 -4.56 -9.45 7.02
CA ARG A 11 -5.22 -8.93 8.23
C ARG A 11 -4.22 -8.24 9.15
N LEU A 12 -3.03 -8.82 9.30
CA LEU A 12 -1.92 -8.16 10.00
C LEU A 12 -1.51 -6.84 9.34
N CYS A 13 -1.52 -6.79 8.00
CA CYS A 13 -1.32 -5.57 7.24
C CYS A 13 -2.40 -4.51 7.56
N VAL A 14 -3.68 -4.89 7.53
CA VAL A 14 -4.80 -3.99 7.92
C VAL A 14 -4.63 -3.45 9.33
N ASP A 15 -4.29 -4.30 10.30
CA ASP A 15 -4.06 -3.88 11.69
C ASP A 15 -2.90 -2.90 11.81
N TRP A 16 -1.83 -3.12 11.03
CA TRP A 16 -0.70 -2.20 10.98
C TRP A 16 -1.08 -0.85 10.35
N LEU A 17 -1.83 -0.84 9.25
CA LEU A 17 -2.36 0.40 8.63
C LEU A 17 -3.24 1.19 9.60
N ALA A 18 -4.04 0.50 10.42
CA ALA A 18 -4.84 1.13 11.47
C ALA A 18 -3.95 1.77 12.56
N ARG A 19 -2.88 1.10 12.99
CA ARG A 19 -1.89 1.68 13.93
C ARG A 19 -1.15 2.88 13.35
N CYS A 20 -0.88 2.88 12.05
CA CYS A 20 -0.31 4.01 11.31
C CYS A 20 -1.33 5.15 11.04
N GLN A 21 -2.54 5.06 11.62
CA GLN A 21 -3.61 6.07 11.53
C GLN A 21 -4.13 6.31 10.09
N LEU A 22 -3.96 5.34 9.19
CA LEU A 22 -4.50 5.43 7.83
C LEU A 22 -5.95 4.95 7.73
N LEU A 23 -6.38 4.11 8.67
CA LEU A 23 -7.73 3.57 8.70
C LEU A 23 -8.50 4.18 9.88
N PRO A 24 -9.58 4.96 9.64
CA PRO A 24 -10.47 5.37 10.70
C PRO A 24 -11.14 4.15 11.35
N LYS A 25 -11.58 4.27 12.61
CA LYS A 25 -12.16 3.16 13.39
C LYS A 25 -13.39 2.49 12.75
N SER A 26 -14.08 3.20 11.86
CA SER A 26 -15.26 2.71 11.13
C SER A 26 -14.94 2.27 9.69
N HIS A 27 -13.66 2.07 9.34
CA HIS A 27 -13.26 1.73 7.99
C HIS A 27 -13.68 0.29 7.63
N ILE A 28 -14.18 0.08 6.41
CA ILE A 28 -14.68 -1.20 5.91
C ILE A 28 -13.66 -2.35 6.01
N LEU A 29 -12.36 -2.05 5.95
CA LEU A 29 -11.28 -3.04 6.06
C LEU A 29 -11.19 -3.69 7.45
N LEU A 30 -11.70 -3.00 8.48
CA LEU A 30 -11.72 -3.50 9.85
C LEU A 30 -12.88 -4.47 10.11
N ASN A 31 -13.84 -4.56 9.19
CA ASN A 31 -15.00 -5.43 9.35
C ASN A 31 -14.61 -6.91 9.14
N GLN A 32 -15.39 -7.83 9.72
CA GLN A 32 -15.14 -9.27 9.62
C GLN A 32 -15.37 -9.83 8.20
N ASP A 33 -16.27 -9.21 7.43
CA ASP A 33 -16.59 -9.53 6.04
C ASP A 33 -15.61 -8.91 5.03
N ALA A 34 -14.65 -8.09 5.50
CA ALA A 34 -13.61 -7.57 4.63
C ALA A 34 -12.78 -8.70 3.99
N THR A 35 -12.35 -8.47 2.76
CA THR A 35 -11.54 -9.40 1.99
C THR A 35 -10.24 -8.73 1.57
N VAL A 36 -9.25 -9.54 1.19
CA VAL A 36 -7.97 -9.06 0.63
C VAL A 36 -8.18 -8.16 -0.61
N ILE A 37 -9.27 -8.36 -1.36
CA ILE A 37 -9.61 -7.54 -2.53
C ILE A 37 -9.94 -6.11 -2.12
N HIS A 38 -10.65 -5.90 -1.01
CA HIS A 38 -10.93 -4.56 -0.51
C HIS A 38 -9.63 -3.83 -0.15
N LEU A 39 -8.67 -4.53 0.46
CA LEU A 39 -7.36 -3.96 0.79
C LEU A 39 -6.59 -3.61 -0.49
N GLY A 40 -6.64 -4.49 -1.49
CA GLY A 40 -6.11 -4.22 -2.82
C GLY A 40 -6.63 -2.93 -3.41
N TYR A 41 -7.96 -2.76 -3.47
CA TYR A 41 -8.57 -1.52 -3.98
C TYR A 41 -8.20 -0.29 -3.17
N PHE A 42 -8.07 -0.39 -1.84
CA PHE A 42 -7.68 0.71 -0.97
C PHE A 42 -6.25 1.21 -1.24
N LEU A 43 -5.33 0.32 -1.61
CA LEU A 43 -3.93 0.67 -1.89
C LEU A 43 -3.65 0.94 -3.38
N ARG A 44 -4.55 0.49 -4.28
CA ARG A 44 -4.34 0.44 -5.73
C ARG A 44 -3.95 1.77 -6.37
N ASP A 45 -4.46 2.88 -5.85
CA ASP A 45 -4.19 4.21 -6.41
C ASP A 45 -2.90 4.86 -5.88
N GLY A 46 -2.19 4.17 -4.97
CA GLY A 46 -0.94 4.58 -4.36
C GLY A 46 -1.05 5.76 -3.39
N VAL A 47 -2.22 6.37 -3.19
CA VAL A 47 -2.39 7.55 -2.31
C VAL A 47 -2.10 7.17 -0.87
N GLN A 48 -2.70 6.06 -0.41
CA GLN A 48 -2.58 5.59 0.97
C GLN A 48 -1.16 5.12 1.28
N LEU A 49 -0.45 4.58 0.28
CA LEU A 49 0.96 4.21 0.40
C LEU A 49 1.85 5.44 0.57
N CYS A 50 1.62 6.50 -0.20
CA CYS A 50 2.37 7.74 -0.02
C CYS A 50 2.08 8.41 1.33
N ASN A 51 0.81 8.44 1.72
CA ASN A 51 0.40 8.99 3.02
C ASN A 51 0.98 8.18 4.18
N LEU A 52 1.10 6.86 4.04
CA LEU A 52 1.75 5.98 5.02
C LEU A 52 3.19 6.41 5.32
N LEU A 53 4.01 6.61 4.28
CA LEU A 53 5.40 7.01 4.46
C LEU A 53 5.50 8.40 5.08
N ASN A 54 4.61 9.32 4.70
CA ASN A 54 4.53 10.63 5.32
C ASN A 54 4.04 10.60 6.78
N ASN A 55 3.25 9.61 7.19
CA ASN A 55 2.89 9.40 8.60
C ASN A 55 4.06 8.85 9.41
N ILE A 56 4.86 7.96 8.82
CA ILE A 56 6.05 7.38 9.47
C ILE A 56 7.17 8.43 9.58
N SER A 57 7.39 9.18 8.50
CA SER A 57 8.40 10.23 8.42
C SER A 57 7.85 11.41 7.61
N PRO A 58 7.41 12.49 8.29
CA PRO A 58 6.81 13.65 7.63
C PRO A 58 7.68 14.24 6.52
N GLY A 59 7.08 14.45 5.35
CA GLY A 59 7.72 15.13 4.21
C GLY A 59 8.63 14.26 3.34
N VAL A 60 8.70 12.94 3.58
CA VAL A 60 9.48 12.01 2.73
C VAL A 60 9.00 12.01 1.28
N ILE A 61 7.69 12.08 1.07
CA ILE A 61 7.10 12.23 -0.26
C ILE A 61 6.41 13.60 -0.33
N PRO A 62 6.99 14.58 -1.04
CA PRO A 62 6.34 15.87 -1.26
C PRO A 62 4.97 15.69 -1.92
N PHE A 63 3.97 16.45 -1.48
CA PHE A 63 2.62 16.42 -2.07
C PHE A 63 2.58 16.80 -3.55
N SER A 64 3.63 17.43 -4.09
CA SER A 64 3.81 17.67 -5.52
C SER A 64 4.11 16.40 -6.32
N ASN A 65 4.65 15.37 -5.68
CA ASN A 65 5.16 14.17 -6.33
C ASN A 65 4.10 13.09 -6.48
N PHE A 66 2.92 13.24 -5.87
CA PHE A 66 1.81 12.30 -5.98
C PHE A 66 0.45 13.03 -5.95
N SER A 67 -0.57 12.43 -6.56
CA SER A 67 -1.91 13.00 -6.62
C SER A 67 -2.74 12.48 -5.46
N GLN A 68 -3.27 13.38 -4.63
CA GLN A 68 -4.23 13.04 -3.56
C GLN A 68 -5.60 12.61 -4.10
N ASN A 69 -5.92 12.97 -5.35
CA ASN A 69 -7.17 12.59 -6.00
C ASN A 69 -6.90 12.18 -7.45
N PRO A 70 -6.44 10.94 -7.69
CA PRO A 70 -6.08 10.47 -9.02
C PRO A 70 -7.30 10.28 -9.95
N LYS A 71 -8.55 10.40 -9.48
CA LYS A 71 -9.79 10.23 -10.29
C LYS A 71 -9.79 8.97 -11.17
N ALA A 72 -9.20 7.87 -10.68
CA ALA A 72 -8.97 6.63 -11.43
C ALA A 72 -8.12 6.77 -12.71
N SER A 73 -7.36 7.86 -12.87
CA SER A 73 -6.37 8.01 -13.93
C SER A 73 -5.23 7.03 -13.72
N GLU A 74 -5.06 6.11 -14.67
CA GLU A 74 -3.96 5.14 -14.68
C GLU A 74 -2.60 5.82 -14.51
N PHE A 75 -2.34 6.88 -15.27
CA PHE A 75 -1.09 7.64 -15.18
C PHE A 75 -0.84 8.18 -13.77
N LEU A 76 -1.86 8.76 -13.11
CA LEU A 76 -1.71 9.31 -11.77
C LEU A 76 -1.55 8.21 -10.71
N CYS A 77 -2.28 7.11 -10.82
CA CYS A 77 -2.13 5.96 -9.92
C CYS A 77 -0.73 5.35 -10.03
N LEU A 78 -0.25 5.10 -11.25
CA LEU A 78 1.11 4.58 -11.48
C LEU A 78 2.17 5.54 -10.93
N ARG A 79 2.02 6.86 -11.17
CA ARG A 79 2.92 7.88 -10.61
C ARG A 79 2.98 7.82 -9.09
N ASN A 80 1.83 7.66 -8.42
CA ASN A 80 1.77 7.56 -6.97
C ASN A 80 2.51 6.32 -6.46
N ILE A 81 2.27 5.15 -7.07
CA ILE A 81 2.94 3.90 -6.68
C ILE A 81 4.45 4.03 -6.89
N HIS A 82 4.89 4.60 -8.01
CA HIS A 82 6.31 4.87 -8.26
C HIS A 82 6.93 5.80 -7.21
N ALA A 83 6.22 6.85 -6.80
CA ALA A 83 6.69 7.77 -5.76
C ALA A 83 6.89 7.05 -4.42
N PHE A 84 5.97 6.15 -4.05
CA PHE A 84 6.11 5.31 -2.86
C PHE A 84 7.35 4.40 -2.95
N LEU A 85 7.52 3.65 -4.04
CA LEU A 85 8.64 2.72 -4.20
C LEU A 85 9.99 3.45 -4.21
N ASP A 86 10.08 4.60 -4.90
CA ASP A 86 11.29 5.42 -4.91
C ASP A 86 11.66 5.92 -3.51
N ALA A 87 10.66 6.32 -2.72
CA ALA A 87 10.88 6.73 -1.35
C ALA A 87 11.33 5.58 -0.44
N CYS A 88 10.74 4.39 -0.59
CA CYS A 88 11.18 3.17 0.08
C CYS A 88 12.67 2.86 -0.17
N LEU A 89 13.13 2.99 -1.41
CA LEU A 89 14.54 2.77 -1.77
C LEU A 89 15.46 3.83 -1.19
N ARG A 90 15.08 5.11 -1.30
CA ARG A 90 15.97 6.25 -0.99
C ARG A 90 16.04 6.60 0.49
N PHE A 91 14.91 6.54 1.19
CA PHE A 91 14.80 7.03 2.57
C PHE A 91 14.71 5.90 3.59
N PHE A 92 14.22 4.73 3.18
CA PHE A 92 14.10 3.55 4.05
C PHE A 92 15.10 2.43 3.73
N TYR A 93 15.94 2.62 2.70
CA TYR A 93 17.01 1.70 2.30
C TYR A 93 16.54 0.26 2.05
N LEU A 94 15.28 0.10 1.62
CA LEU A 94 14.77 -1.19 1.18
C LEU A 94 15.46 -1.62 -0.12
N LYS A 95 15.58 -2.92 -0.36
CA LYS A 95 16.17 -3.44 -1.60
C LYS A 95 15.07 -3.69 -2.61
N ASN A 96 15.37 -3.52 -3.90
CA ASN A 96 14.41 -3.79 -4.99
C ASN A 96 13.76 -5.18 -4.91
N ARG A 97 14.48 -6.19 -4.42
CA ARG A 97 13.96 -7.56 -4.26
C ARG A 97 12.92 -7.70 -3.14
N ASP A 98 12.94 -6.77 -2.20
CA ASP A 98 12.04 -6.71 -1.05
C ASP A 98 10.85 -5.79 -1.37
N LEU A 99 10.72 -5.29 -2.61
CA LEU A 99 9.61 -4.44 -3.06
C LEU A 99 8.79 -5.16 -4.13
N PHE A 100 7.49 -4.85 -4.16
CA PHE A 100 6.59 -5.33 -5.21
C PHE A 100 6.77 -4.53 -6.52
N ALA A 101 6.38 -5.13 -7.64
CA ALA A 101 6.34 -4.42 -8.91
C ALA A 101 5.06 -3.57 -9.01
N VAL A 102 5.14 -2.42 -9.67
CA VAL A 102 3.99 -1.50 -9.82
C VAL A 102 2.75 -2.20 -10.37
N GLY A 103 2.93 -3.11 -11.34
CA GLY A 103 1.84 -3.89 -11.93
C GLY A 103 1.16 -4.85 -10.95
N ASP A 104 1.91 -5.40 -9.97
CA ASP A 104 1.38 -6.36 -8.99
C ASP A 104 0.26 -5.73 -8.16
N LEU A 105 0.43 -4.45 -7.82
CA LEU A 105 -0.56 -3.66 -7.10
C LEU A 105 -1.61 -3.05 -8.02
N PHE A 106 -1.21 -2.44 -9.13
CA PHE A 106 -2.14 -1.70 -10.00
C PHE A 106 -3.15 -2.62 -10.70
N TYR A 107 -2.72 -3.80 -11.17
CA TYR A 107 -3.58 -4.80 -11.79
C TYR A 107 -4.11 -5.85 -10.81
N LEU A 108 -3.70 -5.78 -9.53
CA LEU A 108 -4.06 -6.73 -8.47
C LEU A 108 -3.73 -8.19 -8.85
N THR A 109 -2.67 -8.40 -9.63
CA THR A 109 -2.29 -9.72 -10.16
C THR A 109 -1.57 -10.59 -9.14
N ASP A 110 -0.86 -9.99 -8.18
CA ASP A 110 -0.13 -10.71 -7.12
C ASP A 110 -0.09 -9.90 -5.82
N PHE A 111 -1.27 -9.66 -5.24
CA PHE A 111 -1.40 -8.85 -4.02
C PHE A 111 -0.79 -9.52 -2.78
N GLY A 112 -0.56 -10.84 -2.81
CA GLY A 112 0.12 -11.56 -1.74
C GLY A 112 1.54 -11.03 -1.49
N LYS A 113 2.29 -10.69 -2.55
CA LYS A 113 3.61 -10.08 -2.41
C LYS A 113 3.56 -8.71 -1.75
N VAL A 114 2.54 -7.90 -2.03
CA VAL A 114 2.38 -6.55 -1.46
C VAL A 114 2.21 -6.58 0.07
N CYS A 115 1.63 -7.64 0.63
CA CYS A 115 1.46 -7.77 2.08
C CYS A 115 2.68 -8.37 2.80
N ILE A 116 3.61 -9.00 2.06
CA ILE A 116 4.76 -9.73 2.61
C ILE A 116 6.07 -8.94 2.46
N SER A 117 6.11 -7.99 1.52
CA SER A 117 7.23 -7.04 1.33
C SER A 117 7.16 -5.89 2.33
#